data_AF-V9DQQ2-F1
#
_entry.id   AF-V9DQQ2-F1
#
_cell.length_a   1.000
_cell.length_b   1.000
_cell.length_c   1.000
_cell.angle_alpha   90.00
_cell.angle_beta   90.00
_cell.angle_gamma   90.00
#
_symmetry.space_group_name_H-M   'P 1'
#
loop_
_entity.id
_entity.type
_entity.pdbx_description
1 polymer ?
#
loop_
_entity_poly.entity_id
_entity_poly.type
_entity_poly.pdbx_seq_one_letter_code
_entity_poly.pdbx_strand_id
1 'polypeptide(L)'
;MTPTQPTESQILHSYLLHPSPLPTILPYTAFLALLPKHPSSLQTTHATELKRLYRDLEFQRAVIVDDVRRRIESECTKSISLTARLARQVRWEENLKQQRQRQRQRKRKRKRGPEHEHEHDHEDTYTSDDECTDTDTNTRSHLDIDIDIDIQADTALHDGVPLSNTLIQQPTGPSKHKHSLYHDGPSLLLAMDKATRDLDSEIADLEAEIDDLRSACQSTVGGLSDLRYGRFGRARGSGNGVDDVGIGNGNGSEDAVADEVLAALDEFKAMLAGT
;
A
#
# COMPACT_ATOMS: atom_id res chain seq x y z
N MET A 1 -13.70 37.02 -23.65
CA MET A 1 -12.71 36.08 -23.10
C MET A 1 -13.48 34.84 -22.69
N THR A 2 -13.36 33.74 -23.42
CA THR A 2 -14.03 32.48 -23.08
C THR A 2 -13.33 31.87 -21.86
N PRO A 3 -14.04 31.47 -20.79
CA PRO A 3 -13.41 30.85 -19.64
C PRO A 3 -12.74 29.54 -20.07
N THR A 4 -11.43 29.46 -19.91
CA THR A 4 -10.66 28.24 -20.13
C THR A 4 -11.07 27.20 -19.09
N GLN A 5 -11.34 25.97 -19.52
CA GLN A 5 -11.63 24.88 -18.59
C GLN A 5 -10.41 24.66 -17.66
N PRO A 6 -10.62 24.46 -16.35
CA PRO A 6 -9.53 24.28 -15.42
C PRO A 6 -8.78 22.97 -15.70
N THR A 7 -7.47 23.02 -15.63
CA THR A 7 -6.61 21.84 -15.77
C THR A 7 -6.80 20.91 -14.57
N GLU A 8 -6.62 19.60 -14.76
CA GLU A 8 -6.68 18.61 -13.67
C GLU A 8 -5.82 19.00 -12.46
N SER A 9 -4.58 19.45 -12.69
CA SER A 9 -3.70 19.93 -11.61
C SER A 9 -4.32 21.09 -10.81
N GLN A 10 -5.01 22.02 -11.48
CA GLN A 10 -5.69 23.15 -10.83
C GLN A 10 -6.87 22.67 -9.99
N ILE A 11 -7.63 21.70 -10.50
CA ILE A 11 -8.75 21.08 -9.76
C ILE A 11 -8.18 20.37 -8.52
N LEU A 12 -7.24 19.45 -8.68
CA LEU A 12 -6.69 18.67 -7.57
C LEU A 12 -6.02 19.56 -6.52
N HIS A 13 -5.24 20.55 -6.93
CA HIS A 13 -4.58 21.47 -5.99
C HIS A 13 -5.58 22.34 -5.23
N SER A 14 -6.62 22.84 -5.90
CA SER A 14 -7.65 23.68 -5.27
C SER A 14 -8.53 22.89 -4.30
N TYR A 15 -8.91 21.66 -4.64
CA TYR A 15 -9.76 20.83 -3.79
C TYR A 15 -9.00 20.17 -2.63
N LEU A 16 -7.78 19.69 -2.88
CA LEU A 16 -7.06 18.86 -1.91
C LEU A 16 -6.03 19.64 -1.07
N LEU A 17 -5.40 20.70 -1.61
CA LEU A 17 -4.27 21.37 -0.95
C LEU A 17 -4.60 22.75 -0.36
N HIS A 18 -5.47 23.55 -0.99
CA HIS A 18 -5.85 24.86 -0.44
C HIS A 18 -6.62 24.80 0.89
N PRO A 19 -7.67 23.98 1.06
CA PRO A 19 -8.46 23.97 2.30
C PRO A 19 -7.73 23.28 3.44
N SER A 20 -7.00 22.22 3.14
CA SER A 20 -5.58 22.25 3.38
C SER A 20 -5.12 22.61 4.81
N PRO A 21 -4.13 23.51 4.97
CA PRO A 21 -3.32 23.69 6.18
C PRO A 21 -4.11 23.67 7.50
N LEU A 22 -3.49 23.13 8.58
CA LEU A 22 -4.13 23.05 9.89
C LEU A 22 -4.68 24.40 10.38
N PRO A 23 -3.97 25.54 10.25
CA PRO A 23 -4.50 26.83 10.67
C PRO A 23 -5.72 27.30 9.89
N THR A 24 -5.96 26.74 8.70
CA THR A 24 -7.11 27.07 7.86
C THR A 24 -8.36 26.29 8.30
N ILE A 25 -8.21 24.99 8.56
CA ILE A 25 -9.33 24.11 8.97
C ILE A 25 -9.64 24.25 10.46
N LEU A 26 -8.60 24.34 11.28
CA LEU A 26 -8.70 24.41 12.73
C LEU A 26 -7.68 25.42 13.26
N PRO A 27 -8.01 26.72 13.25
CA PRO A 27 -7.17 27.74 13.85
C PRO A 27 -6.87 27.42 15.32
N TYR A 28 -5.73 27.90 15.83
CA TYR A 28 -5.31 27.66 17.23
C TYR A 28 -6.39 28.03 18.26
N THR A 29 -7.14 29.10 18.02
CA THR A 29 -8.25 29.52 18.90
C THR A 29 -9.41 28.52 18.92
N ALA A 30 -9.73 27.93 17.76
CA ALA A 30 -10.75 26.90 17.63
C ALA A 30 -10.26 25.57 18.24
N PHE A 31 -8.99 25.22 18.05
CA PHE A 31 -8.34 24.08 18.71
C PHE A 31 -8.46 24.18 20.24
N LEU A 32 -8.18 25.35 20.81
CA LEU A 32 -8.34 25.58 22.25
C LEU A 32 -9.79 25.42 22.71
N ALA A 33 -10.77 25.73 21.87
CA ALA A 33 -12.20 25.58 22.19
C ALA A 33 -12.67 24.12 22.23
N LEU A 34 -11.90 23.18 21.65
CA LEU A 34 -12.16 21.73 21.73
C LEU A 34 -11.75 21.15 23.09
N LEU A 35 -10.89 21.84 23.83
CA LEU A 35 -10.42 21.39 25.13
C LEU A 35 -11.54 21.56 26.17
N PRO A 36 -11.66 20.65 27.15
CA PRO A 36 -12.61 20.79 28.24
C PRO A 36 -12.46 22.14 28.95
N LYS A 37 -13.57 22.89 29.03
CA LYS A 37 -13.65 24.17 29.76
C LYS A 37 -13.75 23.90 31.26
N HIS A 38 -12.73 23.28 31.85
CA HIS A 38 -12.66 23.19 33.30
C HIS A 38 -12.25 24.56 33.87
N PRO A 39 -12.88 25.01 34.97
CA PRO A 39 -12.82 26.41 35.42
C PRO A 39 -11.43 26.89 35.85
N SER A 40 -10.40 26.05 35.89
CA SER A 40 -9.05 26.48 36.28
C SER A 40 -7.98 25.53 35.76
N SER A 41 -6.83 26.10 35.42
CA SER A 41 -5.55 25.45 35.19
C SER A 41 -5.20 25.07 33.76
N LEU A 42 -5.84 24.10 33.08
CA LEU A 42 -5.20 23.45 31.91
C LEU A 42 -4.71 24.41 30.80
N GLN A 43 -5.55 25.32 30.32
CA GLN A 43 -5.14 26.29 29.28
C GLN A 43 -4.14 27.33 29.78
N THR A 44 -4.16 27.66 31.08
CA THR A 44 -3.27 28.68 31.67
C THR A 44 -1.94 28.08 32.12
N THR A 45 -1.94 26.86 32.66
CA THR A 45 -0.76 26.15 33.18
C THR A 45 -0.01 25.39 32.10
N HIS A 46 -0.69 24.90 31.06
CA HIS A 46 -0.07 24.19 29.94
C HIS A 46 -0.11 24.98 28.63
N ALA A 47 -0.21 26.31 28.69
CA ALA A 47 -0.29 27.16 27.50
C ALA A 47 0.87 26.93 26.52
N THR A 48 2.08 26.67 27.03
CA THR A 48 3.28 26.39 26.23
C THR A 48 3.21 25.03 25.56
N GLU A 49 2.83 23.99 26.30
CA GLU A 49 2.70 22.63 25.78
C GLU A 49 1.58 22.52 24.74
N LEU A 50 0.44 23.20 24.97
CA LEU A 50 -0.66 23.25 24.00
C LEU A 50 -0.27 23.96 22.71
N LYS A 51 0.51 25.05 22.78
CA LYS A 51 1.09 25.70 21.59
C LYS A 51 2.06 24.77 20.88
N ARG A 52 2.90 24.06 21.63
CA ARG A 52 3.88 23.12 21.07
C ARG A 52 3.18 21.96 20.37
N LEU A 53 2.16 21.37 20.99
CA LEU A 53 1.31 20.32 20.41
C LEU A 53 0.65 20.81 19.12
N TYR A 54 0.05 22.00 19.13
CA TYR A 54 -0.56 22.54 17.93
C TYR A 54 0.45 22.75 16.79
N ARG A 55 1.67 23.22 17.11
CA ARG A 55 2.75 23.34 16.12
C ARG A 55 3.23 22.00 15.59
N ASP A 56 3.27 20.97 16.43
CA ASP A 56 3.61 19.62 16.00
C ASP A 56 2.54 19.04 15.07
N LEU A 57 1.25 19.20 15.41
CA LEU A 57 0.14 18.83 14.54
C LEU A 57 0.17 19.60 13.22
N GLU A 58 0.51 20.88 13.23
CA GLU A 58 0.66 21.69 12.03
C GLU A 58 1.79 21.15 11.14
N PHE A 59 2.92 20.77 11.74
CA PHE A 59 4.05 20.16 11.04
C PHE A 59 3.70 18.79 10.45
N GLN A 60 3.14 17.88 11.25
CA GLN A 60 2.70 16.56 10.79
C GLN A 60 1.74 16.68 9.60
N ARG A 61 0.81 17.63 9.71
CA ARG A 61 -0.14 17.89 8.63
C ARG A 61 0.54 18.47 7.39
N ALA A 62 1.50 19.37 7.54
CA ALA A 62 2.28 19.89 6.41
C ALA A 62 3.00 18.76 5.65
N VAL A 63 3.58 17.79 6.38
CA VAL A 63 4.21 16.60 5.78
C VAL A 63 3.20 15.79 4.94
N ILE A 64 2.00 15.55 5.45
CA ILE A 64 0.94 14.85 4.70
C ILE A 64 0.54 15.65 3.45
N VAL A 65 0.40 16.97 3.57
CA VAL A 65 0.01 17.85 2.46
C VAL A 65 1.08 17.84 1.36
N ASP A 66 2.36 17.80 1.73
CA ASP A 66 3.45 17.65 0.78
C ASP A 66 3.45 16.27 0.09
N ASP A 67 3.06 15.21 0.81
CA ASP A 67 2.89 13.89 0.19
C ASP A 67 1.74 13.89 -0.83
N VAL A 68 0.60 14.48 -0.47
CA VAL A 68 -0.52 14.66 -1.40
C VAL A 68 -0.10 15.47 -2.62
N ARG A 69 0.73 16.51 -2.45
CA ARG A 69 1.28 17.28 -3.60
C ARG A 69 2.06 16.39 -4.56
N ARG A 70 2.97 15.55 -4.04
CA ARG A 70 3.74 14.60 -4.87
C ARG A 70 2.84 13.58 -5.58
N ARG A 71 1.79 13.12 -4.92
CA ARG A 71 0.80 12.19 -5.52
C ARG A 71 0.01 12.86 -6.64
N ILE A 72 -0.41 14.12 -6.45
CA ILE A 72 -1.11 14.88 -7.49
C ILE A 72 -0.24 15.01 -8.74
N GLU A 73 1.05 15.31 -8.59
CA GLU A 73 1.98 15.39 -9.72
C GLU A 73 2.09 14.04 -10.44
N SER A 74 2.26 12.96 -9.69
CA SER A 74 2.31 11.61 -10.24
C SER A 74 1.02 11.24 -10.98
N GLU A 75 -0.14 11.54 -10.41
CA GLU A 75 -1.43 11.27 -11.04
C GLU A 75 -1.62 12.10 -12.31
N CYS A 76 -1.24 13.37 -12.31
CA CYS A 76 -1.29 14.22 -13.51
C CYS A 76 -0.38 13.67 -14.64
N THR A 77 0.78 13.09 -14.31
CA THR A 77 1.62 12.44 -15.34
C THR A 77 0.98 11.17 -15.89
N LYS A 78 0.37 10.36 -15.02
CA LYS A 78 -0.36 9.14 -15.39
C LYS A 78 -1.58 9.49 -16.27
N SER A 79 -2.33 10.53 -15.94
CA SER A 79 -3.53 10.95 -16.66
C SER A 79 -3.24 11.39 -18.10
N ILE A 80 -2.09 12.04 -18.34
CA ILE A 80 -1.62 12.40 -19.69
C ILE A 80 -1.46 11.14 -20.56
N SER A 81 -0.80 10.10 -20.01
CA SER A 81 -0.56 8.85 -20.74
C SER A 81 -1.87 8.12 -21.08
N LEU A 82 -2.80 8.09 -20.11
CA LEU A 82 -4.15 7.52 -20.26
C LEU A 82 -4.95 8.26 -21.33
N THR A 83 -4.96 9.59 -21.26
CA THR A 83 -5.65 10.45 -22.23
C THR A 83 -5.09 10.25 -23.63
N ALA A 84 -3.76 10.17 -23.78
CA ALA A 84 -3.13 9.90 -25.07
C ALA A 84 -3.50 8.50 -25.62
N ARG A 85 -3.58 7.48 -24.76
CA ARG A 85 -4.01 6.13 -25.16
C ARG A 85 -5.48 6.11 -25.60
N LEU A 86 -6.35 6.74 -24.82
CA LEU A 86 -7.78 6.86 -25.14
C LEU A 86 -7.97 7.61 -26.46
N ALA A 87 -7.25 8.71 -26.67
CA ALA A 87 -7.29 9.46 -27.93
C ALA A 87 -6.84 8.61 -29.13
N ARG A 88 -5.82 7.76 -28.97
CA ARG A 88 -5.43 6.80 -30.01
C ARG A 88 -6.56 5.82 -30.29
N GLN A 89 -7.13 5.20 -29.26
CA GLN A 89 -8.20 4.22 -29.40
C GLN A 89 -9.43 4.80 -30.11
N VAL A 90 -9.87 6.00 -29.72
CA VAL A 90 -10.98 6.69 -30.38
C VAL A 90 -10.70 6.90 -31.87
N ARG A 91 -9.49 7.37 -32.23
CA ARG A 91 -9.09 7.54 -33.64
C ARG A 91 -9.12 6.22 -34.43
N TRP A 92 -8.66 5.12 -33.82
CA TRP A 92 -8.71 3.80 -34.45
C TRP A 92 -10.15 3.37 -34.76
N GLU A 93 -11.05 3.53 -33.79
CA GLU A 93 -12.47 3.19 -33.96
C GLU A 93 -13.17 4.06 -35.00
N GLU A 94 -12.87 5.36 -35.03
CA GLU A 94 -13.38 6.29 -36.04
C GLU A 94 -12.93 5.90 -37.44
N ASN A 95 -11.63 5.63 -37.61
CA ASN A 95 -11.07 5.19 -38.89
C ASN A 95 -11.70 3.87 -39.35
N LEU A 96 -11.89 2.91 -38.44
CA LEU A 96 -12.53 1.62 -38.75
C LEU A 96 -14.00 1.81 -39.17
N LYS A 97 -14.75 2.68 -38.49
CA LYS A 97 -16.13 3.04 -38.86
C LYS A 97 -16.17 3.67 -40.26
N GLN A 98 -15.27 4.61 -40.56
CA GLN A 98 -15.17 5.22 -41.89
C GLN A 98 -14.81 4.19 -42.97
N GLN A 99 -13.86 3.29 -42.71
CA GLN A 99 -13.47 2.25 -43.66
C GLN A 99 -14.64 1.29 -43.95
N ARG A 100 -15.38 0.85 -42.94
CA ARG A 100 -16.59 0.02 -43.12
C ARG A 100 -17.67 0.75 -43.92
N GLN A 101 -17.85 2.06 -43.69
CA GLN A 101 -18.77 2.87 -44.48
C GLN A 101 -18.35 2.96 -45.95
N ARG A 102 -17.06 3.22 -46.23
CA ARG A 102 -16.51 3.23 -47.59
C ARG A 102 -16.69 1.88 -48.30
N GLN A 103 -16.44 0.77 -47.61
CA GLN A 103 -16.68 -0.57 -48.16
C GLN A 103 -18.15 -0.81 -48.49
N ARG A 104 -19.08 -0.38 -47.63
CA ARG A 104 -20.53 -0.45 -47.90
C ARG A 104 -20.94 0.37 -49.13
N GLN A 105 -20.39 1.57 -49.30
CA GLN A 105 -20.63 2.40 -50.48
C GLN A 105 -20.10 1.75 -51.77
N ARG A 106 -18.89 1.17 -51.73
CA ARG A 106 -18.32 0.41 -52.87
C ARG A 106 -19.18 -0.80 -53.24
N LYS A 107 -19.66 -1.58 -52.26
CA LYS A 107 -20.57 -2.71 -52.50
C LYS A 107 -21.91 -2.28 -53.12
N ARG A 108 -22.45 -1.13 -52.68
CA ARG A 108 -23.68 -0.56 -53.27
C ARG A 108 -23.48 -0.09 -54.71
N LYS A 109 -22.35 0.55 -55.04
CA LYS A 109 -22.01 0.93 -56.43
C LYS A 109 -21.90 -0.29 -57.34
N ARG A 110 -21.28 -1.38 -56.88
CA ARG A 110 -21.17 -2.64 -57.65
C ARG A 110 -22.51 -3.35 -57.86
N LYS A 111 -23.47 -3.21 -56.94
CA LYS A 111 -24.82 -3.77 -57.09
C LYS A 111 -25.74 -2.92 -57.98
N ARG A 112 -25.35 -1.67 -58.25
CA ARG A 112 -25.95 -0.79 -59.27
C ARG A 112 -25.02 -0.75 -60.48
N GLY A 113 -24.73 -1.92 -61.05
CA GLY A 113 -24.10 -1.99 -62.37
C GLY A 113 -25.11 -1.61 -63.45
N PRO A 114 -24.65 -1.06 -64.58
CA PRO A 114 -25.50 -0.50 -65.63
C PRO A 114 -26.26 -1.61 -66.34
N GLU A 115 -27.53 -1.39 -66.61
CA GLU A 115 -28.24 -2.19 -67.61
C GLU A 115 -27.63 -1.89 -68.98
N HIS A 116 -27.48 -2.97 -69.73
CA HIS A 116 -26.68 -3.17 -70.93
C HIS A 116 -27.43 -2.67 -72.16
N GLU A 117 -26.83 -1.87 -73.08
CA GLU A 117 -27.18 -1.89 -74.51
C GLU A 117 -25.99 -1.52 -75.43
N HIS A 118 -25.76 -2.41 -76.40
CA HIS A 118 -25.15 -2.32 -77.73
C HIS A 118 -23.73 -1.78 -78.02
N GLU A 119 -22.91 -2.74 -78.49
CA GLU A 119 -22.14 -2.77 -79.75
C GLU A 119 -21.61 -1.45 -80.35
N HIS A 120 -20.28 -1.36 -80.45
CA HIS A 120 -19.64 -0.93 -81.69
C HIS A 120 -18.16 -1.36 -81.72
N ASP A 121 -17.82 -2.06 -82.80
CA ASP A 121 -16.45 -2.37 -83.22
C ASP A 121 -15.60 -1.12 -83.37
N HIS A 122 -14.30 -1.19 -83.02
CA HIS A 122 -13.23 -0.65 -83.85
C HIS A 122 -11.84 -1.16 -83.40
N GLU A 123 -11.05 -1.46 -84.42
CA GLU A 123 -9.69 -2.02 -84.45
C GLU A 123 -8.61 -1.22 -83.69
N ASP A 124 -7.65 -2.00 -83.17
CA ASP A 124 -6.19 -1.84 -83.17
C ASP A 124 -5.55 -0.46 -83.02
N THR A 125 -4.76 -0.27 -81.97
CA THR A 125 -3.44 0.41 -82.06
C THR A 125 -2.52 0.01 -80.89
N TYR A 126 -1.41 -0.63 -81.26
CA TYR A 126 -0.09 -0.82 -80.62
C TYR A 126 0.19 -0.40 -79.16
N THR A 127 0.63 -1.40 -78.39
CA THR A 127 1.78 -1.45 -77.43
C THR A 127 2.40 -0.15 -76.91
N SER A 128 2.36 0.02 -75.59
CA SER A 128 3.53 0.41 -74.80
C SER A 128 3.36 -0.14 -73.36
N ASP A 129 4.20 -1.11 -73.02
CA ASP A 129 4.25 -1.76 -71.71
C ASP A 129 4.87 -0.79 -70.69
N ASP A 130 4.05 -0.20 -69.82
CA ASP A 130 4.51 0.47 -68.59
C ASP A 130 4.43 -0.54 -67.45
N GLU A 131 5.60 -0.95 -66.99
CA GLU A 131 5.83 -1.83 -65.86
C GLU A 131 5.53 -1.06 -64.55
N CYS A 132 4.42 -1.38 -63.89
CA CYS A 132 4.21 -1.06 -62.48
C CYS A 132 3.87 -2.35 -61.72
N THR A 133 4.89 -2.89 -61.08
CA THR A 133 4.82 -4.04 -60.19
C THR A 133 4.38 -3.61 -58.79
N ASP A 134 3.10 -3.31 -58.59
CA ASP A 134 2.55 -3.22 -57.23
C ASP A 134 2.18 -4.64 -56.74
N THR A 135 3.19 -5.31 -56.20
CA THR A 135 3.02 -6.52 -55.39
C THR A 135 2.45 -6.15 -54.02
N ASP A 136 1.16 -5.87 -53.95
CA ASP A 136 0.41 -5.75 -52.70
C ASP A 136 0.21 -7.15 -52.09
N THR A 137 1.29 -7.70 -51.51
CA THR A 137 1.24 -8.83 -50.58
C THR A 137 0.65 -8.39 -49.25
N ASN A 138 -0.63 -7.98 -49.25
CA ASN A 138 -1.38 -7.76 -48.02
C ASN A 138 -2.01 -9.07 -47.52
N THR A 139 -1.17 -10.10 -47.37
CA THR A 139 -1.45 -11.21 -46.45
C THR A 139 -1.05 -10.72 -45.07
N ARG A 140 -1.82 -9.77 -44.52
CA ARG A 140 -1.65 -9.37 -43.12
C ARG A 140 -2.23 -10.49 -42.28
N SER A 141 -1.37 -11.47 -42.04
CA SER A 141 -1.42 -12.39 -40.93
C SER A 141 -2.00 -11.66 -39.73
N HIS A 142 -3.18 -12.12 -39.36
CA HIS A 142 -3.58 -12.41 -38.00
C HIS A 142 -2.35 -12.84 -37.17
N LEU A 143 -1.61 -11.85 -36.70
CA LEU A 143 -0.71 -12.00 -35.56
C LEU A 143 -1.49 -11.42 -34.41
N ASP A 144 -2.06 -12.34 -33.64
CA ASP A 144 -2.39 -12.17 -32.25
C ASP A 144 -1.25 -11.42 -31.58
N ILE A 145 -1.47 -10.13 -31.29
CA ILE A 145 -0.63 -9.45 -30.32
C ILE A 145 -1.32 -9.71 -29.00
N ASP A 146 -0.94 -10.83 -28.38
CA ASP A 146 -1.01 -11.02 -26.94
C ASP A 146 -0.19 -9.88 -26.31
N ILE A 147 -0.85 -8.76 -26.02
CA ILE A 147 -0.32 -7.79 -25.09
C ILE A 147 -0.86 -8.23 -23.73
N ASP A 148 -0.07 -9.03 -23.03
CA ASP A 148 -0.14 -9.10 -21.57
C ASP A 148 0.03 -7.68 -21.04
N ILE A 149 -1.09 -7.05 -20.69
CA ILE A 149 -1.11 -5.75 -20.03
C ILE A 149 -1.26 -6.04 -18.54
N ASP A 150 -0.13 -6.15 -17.85
CA ASP A 150 -0.08 -6.01 -16.40
C ASP A 150 -0.57 -4.60 -16.04
N ILE A 151 -1.82 -4.51 -15.59
CA ILE A 151 -2.35 -3.33 -14.93
C ILE A 151 -1.78 -3.35 -13.52
N GLN A 152 -0.55 -2.85 -13.35
CA GLN A 152 -0.02 -2.54 -12.02
C GLN A 152 -0.77 -1.31 -11.49
N ALA A 153 -1.91 -1.55 -10.86
CA ALA A 153 -2.52 -0.60 -9.96
C ALA A 153 -1.64 -0.55 -8.71
N ASP A 154 -0.89 0.54 -8.53
CA ASP A 154 -0.15 0.83 -7.28
C ASP A 154 -1.15 1.03 -6.14
N THR A 155 -1.61 -0.06 -5.53
CA THR A 155 -2.15 -0.04 -4.17
C THR A 155 -0.96 0.00 -3.22
N ALA A 156 -0.44 1.20 -3.01
CA ALA A 156 0.65 1.49 -2.06
C ALA A 156 0.17 1.35 -0.60
N LEU A 157 -0.16 0.12 -0.20
CA LEU A 157 -0.47 -0.28 1.19
C LEU A 157 0.44 -1.42 1.70
N HIS A 158 1.35 -1.94 0.86
CA HIS A 158 2.29 -3.00 1.24
C HIS A 158 3.72 -2.53 1.02
N ASP A 159 4.27 -1.75 1.96
CA ASP A 159 5.68 -1.40 2.24
C ASP A 159 6.77 -1.79 1.21
N GLY A 160 6.56 -1.48 -0.07
CA GLY A 160 7.56 -1.68 -1.12
C GLY A 160 8.00 -3.13 -1.36
N VAL A 161 7.27 -4.14 -0.90
CA VAL A 161 7.58 -5.54 -1.23
C VAL A 161 6.87 -5.89 -2.53
N PRO A 162 7.59 -6.02 -3.66
CA PRO A 162 6.96 -6.49 -4.88
C PRO A 162 6.51 -7.94 -4.61
N LEU A 163 5.24 -8.23 -4.90
CA LEU A 163 4.65 -9.57 -4.81
C LEU A 163 5.20 -10.51 -5.90
N SER A 164 6.51 -10.49 -6.13
CA SER A 164 7.21 -11.28 -7.14
C SER A 164 7.54 -12.70 -6.66
N ASN A 165 7.23 -13.05 -5.41
CA ASN A 165 7.68 -14.32 -4.81
C ASN A 165 6.58 -15.32 -4.45
N THR A 166 5.30 -15.03 -4.68
CA THR A 166 4.22 -16.02 -4.46
C THR A 166 3.88 -16.83 -5.72
N LEU A 167 4.66 -16.70 -6.81
CA LEU A 167 4.31 -17.26 -8.12
C LEU A 167 5.46 -17.93 -8.89
N ILE A 168 6.56 -18.30 -8.21
CA ILE A 168 7.59 -19.16 -8.83
C ILE A 168 7.97 -20.28 -7.86
N GLN A 169 7.09 -21.27 -7.70
CA GLN A 169 7.56 -22.62 -7.45
C GLN A 169 7.57 -23.36 -8.79
N GLN A 170 8.76 -23.57 -9.34
CA GLN A 170 8.97 -24.40 -10.52
C GLN A 170 8.37 -25.81 -10.34
N PRO A 171 7.74 -26.40 -11.37
CA PRO A 171 7.15 -27.71 -11.29
C PRO A 171 8.19 -28.81 -11.57
N THR A 172 8.42 -29.69 -10.61
CA THR A 172 8.92 -31.04 -10.90
C THR A 172 7.73 -31.94 -11.24
N GLY A 173 7.38 -32.01 -12.52
CA GLY A 173 6.51 -33.09 -13.03
C GLY A 173 5.51 -32.67 -14.12
N PRO A 174 5.22 -33.54 -15.10
CA PRO A 174 4.34 -33.21 -16.21
C PRO A 174 2.86 -33.38 -15.81
N SER A 175 2.25 -32.33 -15.26
CA SER A 175 0.81 -32.30 -15.00
C SER A 175 0.08 -31.46 -16.05
N LYS A 176 -0.77 -32.13 -16.82
CA LYS A 176 -1.63 -31.56 -17.86
C LYS A 176 -2.85 -30.89 -17.23
N HIS A 177 -2.70 -29.73 -16.57
CA HIS A 177 -3.84 -28.88 -16.28
C HIS A 177 -3.51 -27.43 -16.60
N LYS A 178 -4.18 -26.90 -17.63
CA LYS A 178 -4.20 -25.49 -17.97
C LYS A 178 -4.80 -24.76 -16.78
N HIS A 179 -3.97 -24.15 -15.93
CA HIS A 179 -4.47 -23.22 -14.93
C HIS A 179 -5.12 -22.07 -15.68
N SER A 180 -6.44 -21.99 -15.57
CA SER A 180 -7.25 -20.90 -16.08
C SER A 180 -6.64 -19.59 -15.59
N LEU A 181 -6.30 -18.71 -16.52
CA LEU A 181 -5.87 -17.32 -16.31
C LEU A 181 -6.93 -16.45 -15.61
N TYR A 182 -8.06 -17.05 -15.22
CA TYR A 182 -9.15 -16.42 -14.50
C TYR A 182 -9.54 -17.31 -13.32
N HIS A 183 -9.60 -16.71 -12.13
CA HIS A 183 -10.26 -17.33 -10.99
C HIS A 183 -11.72 -17.59 -11.35
N ASP A 184 -12.15 -18.85 -11.29
CA ASP A 184 -13.57 -19.17 -11.32
C ASP A 184 -14.20 -18.78 -9.96
N GLY A 185 -15.49 -18.45 -9.93
CA GLY A 185 -16.20 -18.05 -8.71
C GLY A 185 -15.88 -18.88 -7.45
N PRO A 186 -15.90 -20.24 -7.52
CA PRO A 186 -15.52 -21.08 -6.37
C PRO A 186 -14.04 -21.00 -5.98
N SER A 187 -13.13 -20.79 -6.93
CA SER A 187 -11.71 -20.57 -6.63
C SER A 187 -11.49 -19.24 -5.91
N LEU A 188 -12.23 -18.20 -6.27
CA LEU A 188 -12.16 -16.90 -5.61
C LEU A 188 -12.74 -16.97 -4.20
N LEU A 189 -13.90 -17.62 -4.02
CA LEU A 189 -14.51 -17.82 -2.70
C LEU A 189 -13.58 -18.60 -1.76
N LEU A 190 -12.94 -19.66 -2.26
CA LEU A 190 -11.96 -20.40 -1.45
C LEU A 190 -10.75 -19.54 -1.06
N ALA A 191 -10.28 -18.68 -1.97
CA ALA A 191 -9.19 -17.76 -1.68
C ALA A 191 -9.59 -16.69 -0.65
N MET A 192 -10.82 -16.16 -0.75
CA MET A 192 -11.37 -15.22 0.24
C MET A 192 -11.55 -15.89 1.61
N ASP A 193 -12.10 -17.10 1.66
CA ASP A 193 -12.24 -17.88 2.89
C ASP A 193 -10.88 -18.21 3.52
N LYS A 194 -9.84 -18.42 2.71
CA LYS A 194 -8.48 -18.58 3.22
C LYS A 194 -7.95 -17.27 3.79
N ALA A 195 -8.10 -16.16 3.05
CA ALA A 195 -7.63 -14.85 3.50
C ALA A 195 -8.31 -14.39 4.80
N THR A 196 -9.61 -14.66 4.96
CA THR A 196 -10.32 -14.36 6.23
C THR A 196 -9.74 -15.14 7.40
N ARG A 197 -9.49 -16.45 7.25
CA ARG A 197 -8.86 -17.25 8.30
C ARG A 197 -7.44 -16.80 8.63
N ASP A 198 -6.67 -16.43 7.61
CA ASP A 198 -5.30 -15.94 7.79
C ASP A 198 -5.33 -14.63 8.60
N LEU A 199 -6.22 -13.69 8.27
CA LEU A 199 -6.40 -12.44 9.03
C LEU A 199 -6.91 -12.67 10.45
N ASP A 200 -7.87 -13.58 10.64
CA ASP A 200 -8.37 -13.93 11.98
C ASP A 200 -7.25 -14.52 12.86
N SER A 201 -6.35 -15.32 12.29
CA SER A 201 -5.19 -15.84 13.00
C SER A 201 -4.17 -14.74 13.36
N GLU A 202 -3.91 -13.81 12.43
CA GLU A 202 -3.02 -12.68 12.68
C GLU A 202 -3.57 -11.75 13.77
N ILE A 203 -4.88 -11.51 13.78
CA ILE A 203 -5.54 -10.74 14.84
C ILE A 203 -5.35 -11.43 16.21
N ALA A 204 -5.55 -12.75 16.29
CA ALA A 204 -5.39 -13.49 17.53
C ALA A 204 -3.94 -13.44 18.06
N ASP A 205 -2.96 -13.55 17.15
CA ASP A 205 -1.54 -13.45 17.52
C ASP A 205 -1.19 -12.04 18.02
N LEU A 206 -1.69 -10.99 17.36
CA LEU A 206 -1.49 -9.60 17.79
C LEU A 206 -2.19 -9.29 19.12
N GLU A 207 -3.38 -9.84 19.36
CA GLU A 207 -4.09 -9.71 20.64
C GLU A 207 -3.29 -10.35 21.77
N ALA A 208 -2.70 -11.53 21.54
CA ALA A 208 -1.81 -12.19 22.51
C ALA A 208 -0.55 -11.35 22.79
N GLU A 209 0.09 -10.78 21.76
CA GLU A 209 1.26 -9.90 21.93
C GLU A 209 0.91 -8.64 22.74
N ILE A 210 -0.27 -8.04 22.51
CA ILE A 210 -0.75 -6.89 23.27
C ILE A 210 -0.93 -7.25 24.74
N ASP A 211 -1.52 -8.41 25.03
CA ASP A 211 -1.73 -8.85 26.41
C ASP A 211 -0.39 -9.11 27.14
N ASP A 212 0.59 -9.68 26.46
CA ASP A 212 1.95 -9.88 26.99
C ASP A 212 2.64 -8.54 27.28
N LEU A 213 2.62 -7.60 26.33
CA LEU A 213 3.16 -6.26 26.53
C LEU A 213 2.47 -5.51 27.66
N ARG A 214 1.14 -5.64 27.76
CA ARG A 214 0.35 -5.02 28.81
C ARG A 214 0.70 -5.60 30.18
N SER A 215 0.89 -6.92 30.27
CA SER A 215 1.37 -7.58 31.49
C SER A 215 2.76 -7.10 31.89
N ALA A 216 3.69 -6.98 30.93
CA ALA A 216 5.02 -6.43 31.16
C ALA A 216 4.98 -4.97 31.65
N CYS A 217 4.15 -4.11 31.04
CA CYS A 217 3.92 -2.75 31.50
C CYS A 217 3.32 -2.71 32.92
N GLN A 218 2.37 -3.58 33.23
CA GLN A 218 1.78 -3.64 34.57
C GLN A 218 2.80 -4.09 35.62
N SER A 219 3.64 -5.07 35.30
CA SER A 219 4.73 -5.54 36.18
C SER A 219 5.76 -4.43 36.44
N THR A 220 6.20 -3.73 35.39
CA THR A 220 7.15 -2.63 35.53
C THR A 220 6.57 -1.45 36.32
N VAL A 221 5.34 -1.04 36.03
CA VAL A 221 4.63 0.01 36.78
C VAL A 221 4.37 -0.45 38.22
N GLY A 222 4.06 -1.73 38.45
CA GLY A 222 3.92 -2.33 39.77
C GLY A 222 5.22 -2.24 40.57
N GLY A 223 6.35 -2.66 39.98
CA GLY A 223 7.67 -2.56 40.61
C GLY A 223 8.08 -1.10 40.90
N LEU A 224 7.81 -0.17 39.97
CA LEU A 224 8.04 1.26 40.20
C LEU A 224 7.11 1.85 41.26
N SER A 225 5.86 1.36 41.35
CA SER A 225 4.90 1.77 42.38
C SER A 225 5.30 1.24 43.75
N ASP A 226 5.73 -0.02 43.85
CA ASP A 226 6.26 -0.58 45.09
C ASP A 226 7.52 0.17 45.55
N LEU A 227 8.41 0.57 44.62
CA LEU A 227 9.54 1.46 44.90
C LEU A 227 9.08 2.83 45.42
N ARG A 228 8.11 3.45 44.75
CA ARG A 228 7.62 4.80 45.09
C ARG A 228 6.89 4.84 46.42
N TYR A 229 6.16 3.78 46.78
CA TYR A 229 5.37 3.71 48.01
C TYR A 229 6.06 2.90 49.12
N GLY A 230 7.34 2.57 48.96
CA GLY A 230 8.16 1.94 49.99
C GLY A 230 7.75 0.49 50.31
N ARG A 231 7.08 -0.19 49.37
CA ARG A 231 6.65 -1.58 49.47
C ARG A 231 7.67 -2.53 48.83
N PHE A 232 8.96 -2.26 48.99
CA PHE A 232 9.95 -3.34 48.88
C PHE A 232 9.63 -4.35 49.97
N GLY A 233 9.64 -5.63 49.60
CA GLY A 233 9.27 -6.73 50.49
C GLY A 233 9.74 -6.49 51.92
N ARG A 234 8.81 -6.64 52.86
CA ARG A 234 9.13 -7.02 54.24
C ARG A 234 9.80 -8.41 54.19
N ALA A 235 11.03 -8.46 53.71
CA ALA A 235 11.90 -9.61 53.72
C ALA A 235 13.29 -9.04 54.05
N ARG A 236 13.59 -9.10 55.35
CA ARG A 236 14.86 -8.75 56.03
C ARG A 236 15.19 -7.26 56.15
N GLY A 237 14.75 -6.69 57.28
CA GLY A 237 15.68 -5.93 58.11
C GLY A 237 15.37 -4.44 58.34
N SER A 238 14.18 -4.07 58.82
CA SER A 238 14.06 -2.95 59.78
C SER A 238 12.65 -2.88 60.33
N GLY A 239 12.48 -3.27 61.60
CA GLY A 239 11.18 -3.28 62.28
C GLY A 239 11.37 -3.62 63.73
N ASN A 240 12.05 -2.73 64.46
CA ASN A 240 12.21 -2.83 65.91
C ASN A 240 10.83 -2.66 66.57
N GLY A 241 10.40 -3.64 67.37
CA GLY A 241 9.06 -3.62 67.98
C GLY A 241 8.66 -4.86 68.79
N VAL A 242 9.54 -5.30 69.70
CA VAL A 242 9.24 -5.81 71.07
C VAL A 242 8.46 -7.15 71.24
N ASP A 243 9.15 -8.06 71.94
CA ASP A 243 8.74 -9.24 72.74
C ASP A 243 8.10 -10.46 72.04
N ASP A 244 8.86 -11.57 71.90
CA ASP A 244 8.60 -12.84 72.60
C ASP A 244 9.62 -13.94 72.19
N VAL A 245 9.86 -14.87 73.10
CA VAL A 245 10.95 -15.86 73.21
C VAL A 245 10.88 -16.97 72.14
N GLY A 246 12.03 -17.38 71.59
CA GLY A 246 12.11 -18.62 70.80
C GLY A 246 13.48 -18.93 70.19
N ILE A 247 14.26 -19.77 70.87
CA ILE A 247 15.54 -20.34 70.44
C ILE A 247 15.36 -21.22 69.18
N GLY A 248 16.19 -21.02 68.14
CA GLY A 248 16.21 -21.88 66.96
C GLY A 248 17.35 -21.59 65.99
N ASN A 249 18.44 -22.34 66.16
CA ASN A 249 19.69 -22.36 65.39
C ASN A 249 19.48 -22.56 63.86
N GLY A 250 20.22 -21.83 63.02
CA GLY A 250 20.07 -21.90 61.55
C GLY A 250 21.27 -21.36 60.74
N ASN A 251 22.51 -21.72 61.11
CA ASN A 251 23.72 -21.45 60.32
C ASN A 251 23.86 -22.44 59.15
N GLY A 252 23.15 -22.25 58.03
CA GLY A 252 23.25 -23.19 56.90
C GLY A 252 23.00 -22.66 55.48
N SER A 253 22.74 -21.36 55.29
CA SER A 253 22.35 -20.83 53.97
C SER A 253 23.34 -19.85 53.34
N GLU A 254 24.30 -19.33 54.10
CA GLU A 254 25.26 -18.33 53.56
C GLU A 254 26.50 -19.00 52.93
N ASP A 255 26.91 -20.17 53.45
CA ASP A 255 28.02 -20.96 52.87
C ASP A 255 27.64 -21.61 51.53
N ALA A 256 26.39 -22.05 51.36
CA ALA A 256 25.94 -22.68 50.10
C ALA A 256 25.90 -21.71 48.91
N VAL A 257 25.54 -20.45 49.16
CA VAL A 257 25.54 -19.41 48.14
C VAL A 257 26.97 -18.97 47.82
N ALA A 258 27.86 -18.94 48.81
CA ALA A 258 29.27 -18.66 48.60
C ALA A 258 29.95 -19.74 47.74
N ASP A 259 29.64 -21.02 47.97
CA ASP A 259 30.17 -22.14 47.19
C ASP A 259 29.66 -22.13 45.73
N GLU A 260 28.40 -21.75 45.49
CA GLU A 260 27.84 -21.63 44.14
C GLU A 260 28.50 -20.49 43.34
N VAL A 261 28.75 -19.35 44.00
CA VAL A 261 29.44 -18.21 43.38
C VAL A 261 30.91 -18.52 43.08
N LEU A 262 31.59 -19.26 43.95
CA LEU A 262 32.97 -19.69 43.72
C LEU A 262 33.07 -20.69 42.55
N ALA A 263 32.12 -21.62 42.42
CA ALA A 263 32.06 -22.55 41.29
C ALA A 263 31.85 -21.81 39.95
N ALA A 264 30.95 -20.83 39.91
CA ALA A 264 30.70 -20.03 38.71
C ALA A 264 31.92 -19.18 38.29
N LEU A 265 32.70 -18.69 39.27
CA LEU A 265 33.93 -17.92 39.00
C LEU A 265 35.04 -18.81 38.45
N ASP A 266 35.18 -20.04 38.93
CA ASP A 266 36.18 -20.98 38.40
C ASP A 266 35.83 -21.45 36.98
N GLU A 267 34.53 -21.66 36.68
CA GLU A 267 34.06 -21.96 35.32
C GLU A 267 34.37 -20.80 34.34
N PHE A 268 34.09 -19.56 34.76
CA PHE A 268 34.39 -18.37 33.97
C PHE A 268 35.90 -18.19 33.73
N LYS A 269 36.71 -18.53 34.73
CA LYS A 269 38.17 -18.45 34.64
C LYS A 269 38.76 -19.53 33.74
N ALA A 270 38.18 -20.73 33.73
CA ALA A 270 38.53 -21.79 32.79
C ALA A 270 38.17 -21.41 31.34
N MET A 271 37.04 -20.72 31.15
CA MET A 271 36.61 -20.21 29.84
C MET A 271 37.57 -19.13 29.28
N LEU A 272 38.13 -18.30 30.15
CA LEU A 272 39.13 -17.27 29.79
C LEU A 272 40.54 -17.82 29.55
N ALA A 273 40.89 -18.98 30.13
CA ALA A 273 42.20 -19.61 29.95
C ALA A 273 42.30 -20.52 28.71
N GLY A 274 41.18 -20.67 27.97
CA GLY A 274 41.05 -21.54 26.80
C GLY A 274 40.91 -20.77 25.47
N THR A 275 41.83 -19.85 25.18
CA THR A 275 42.16 -19.37 23.82
C THR A 275 43.63 -19.03 23.73
#